data_AF-A0A9W8M6F8-F1
#
_entry.id   AF-A0A9W8M6F8-F1
#
_cell.length_a   1.000
_cell.length_b   1.000
_cell.length_c   1.000
_cell.angle_alpha   90.00
_cell.angle_beta   90.00
_cell.angle_gamma   90.00
#
_symmetry.space_group_name_H-M   'P 1'
#
loop_
_entity.id
_entity.type
_entity.pdbx_description
1 polymer ?
#
loop_
_entity_poly.entity_id
_entity_poly.type
_entity_poly.pdbx_seq_one_letter_code
_entity_poly.pdbx_strand_id
1 'polypeptide(L)'
;MLFPLTVTAVARRIALSSHRNSALRTSRLAHSCYTTDSAETSVRYLQQLQARYDLARDLCLKDPVRPTSANARQHFRPTAQDIFANTEVQLSKVRTYGLDLDYTLASYTEKLPETIYTMIRDVLVNSMLYPPGLKALKYDSSFAIRGISYDRETGWLFKLDSNYNIAMDTIHYGREPLRDLEDVFALHGGPHLAPDYVKNHLYQLNDMYSVPEATLLADIIQYFSENDISFHPRYLAEDIRAAGEYIHRGDGISASPLHATIMNNIGDYLNRAPELLHILESLKREGKRLFLLTNSGYKYVDTVLSYMFDTSDWRDVFDVAIVSARKPGWYLSHRPFRLVPTKSGAKTASVQPWELVDRFEDGQVYSGGNLASFTSITGYADRSVLYIGDHVYSDLRDPSIQKGWFTGAIVSELKHELSVGQSPEYLRYVRYIQLIEKTLKLSQQQTRSPSFMQLAANDKETFRLMLEAGRMERRRTRWKLRDLYNPHFGSVFRTSKNASLFSTKVQAYSNLYTADLANLGAYPSDYIFYPKRKTQAHECQIPEVDDLLDQILKL
;
A
#
# COMPACT_ATOMS: atom_id res chain seq x y z
N MET A 1 -24.26 -19.12 0.49
CA MET A 1 -23.20 -19.60 1.40
C MET A 1 -23.66 -20.90 2.08
N LEU A 2 -23.26 -22.07 1.58
CA LEU A 2 -23.34 -23.31 2.34
C LEU A 2 -22.12 -23.36 3.27
N PHE A 3 -22.30 -23.50 4.59
CA PHE A 3 -21.18 -23.61 5.54
C PHE A 3 -20.48 -24.96 5.38
N PRO A 4 -19.22 -25.07 4.89
CA PRO A 4 -18.49 -26.32 4.97
C PRO A 4 -17.99 -26.56 6.39
N LEU A 5 -18.12 -27.81 6.80
CA LEU A 5 -17.73 -28.41 8.08
C LEU A 5 -16.29 -28.05 8.46
N THR A 6 -16.03 -27.70 9.72
CA THR A 6 -14.67 -27.57 10.27
C THR A 6 -13.95 -28.92 10.26
N VAL A 7 -12.61 -28.97 10.38
CA VAL A 7 -11.87 -30.26 10.46
C VAL A 7 -12.46 -31.13 11.58
N THR A 8 -12.80 -30.51 12.72
CA THR A 8 -13.48 -31.17 13.85
C THR A 8 -14.86 -31.72 13.50
N ALA A 9 -15.62 -31.02 12.65
CA ALA A 9 -16.94 -31.48 12.21
C ALA A 9 -16.84 -32.60 11.16
N VAL A 10 -15.81 -32.61 10.31
CA VAL A 10 -15.48 -33.75 9.44
C VAL A 10 -15.08 -34.97 10.28
N ALA A 11 -14.20 -34.80 11.28
CA ALA A 11 -13.80 -35.86 12.20
C ALA A 11 -14.98 -36.44 12.99
N ARG A 12 -15.90 -35.60 13.49
CA ARG A 12 -17.13 -36.03 14.19
C ARG A 12 -18.10 -36.79 13.29
N ARG A 13 -18.31 -36.34 12.05
CA ARG A 13 -19.18 -37.01 11.08
C ARG A 13 -18.67 -38.41 10.74
N ILE A 14 -17.35 -38.58 10.72
CA ILE A 14 -16.69 -39.85 10.41
C ILE A 14 -16.68 -40.79 11.64
N ALA A 15 -16.45 -40.28 12.86
CA ALA A 15 -16.57 -41.06 14.09
C ALA A 15 -17.97 -41.68 14.28
N LEU A 16 -19.01 -40.97 13.84
CA LEU A 16 -20.39 -41.49 13.82
C LEU A 16 -20.62 -42.56 12.73
N SER A 17 -19.91 -42.49 11.60
CA SER A 17 -19.97 -43.53 10.55
C SER A 17 -19.14 -44.78 10.86
N SER A 18 -18.00 -44.63 11.55
CA SER A 18 -17.16 -45.76 11.96
C SER A 18 -17.81 -46.58 13.08
N HIS A 19 -18.55 -45.95 14.00
CA HIS A 19 -19.37 -46.64 14.99
C HIS A 19 -20.53 -47.45 14.39
N ARG A 20 -21.12 -47.00 13.27
CA ARG A 20 -22.13 -47.80 12.55
C ARG A 20 -21.53 -49.03 11.85
N ASN A 21 -20.29 -48.94 11.37
CA ASN A 21 -19.61 -50.06 10.73
C ASN A 21 -18.99 -51.06 11.73
N SER A 22 -18.68 -50.66 12.96
CA SER A 22 -18.20 -51.59 13.99
C SER A 22 -19.31 -52.50 14.54
N ALA A 23 -20.58 -52.07 14.50
CA ALA A 23 -21.73 -52.87 14.93
C ALA A 23 -22.11 -54.01 13.95
N LEU A 24 -21.60 -53.99 12.71
CA LEU A 24 -21.88 -54.99 11.66
C LEU A 24 -20.74 -56.00 11.44
N ARG A 25 -19.65 -55.93 12.22
CA ARG A 25 -18.43 -56.74 12.02
C ARG A 25 -18.14 -57.79 13.10
N THR A 26 -19.13 -58.19 13.90
CA THR A 26 -19.02 -59.33 14.83
C THR A 26 -19.58 -60.61 14.19
N SER A 27 -18.93 -61.11 13.14
CA SER A 27 -18.85 -62.56 12.87
C SER A 27 -17.79 -62.82 11.79
N ARG A 28 -17.04 -63.92 11.96
CA ARG A 28 -15.91 -64.42 11.15
C ARG A 28 -14.52 -63.96 11.61
N LEU A 29 -14.01 -64.71 12.59
CA LEU A 29 -12.59 -64.90 12.84
C LEU A 29 -12.01 -65.85 11.79
N ALA A 30 -10.99 -65.40 11.07
CA ALA A 30 -9.75 -66.13 10.76
C ALA A 30 -9.02 -65.42 9.61
N HIS A 31 -7.70 -65.23 9.78
CA HIS A 31 -6.72 -64.64 8.86
C HIS A 31 -6.62 -63.12 8.87
N SER A 32 -5.65 -62.59 9.62
CA SER A 32 -4.70 -61.58 9.12
C SER A 32 -3.76 -61.10 10.24
N CYS A 33 -2.50 -61.53 10.19
CA CYS A 33 -1.41 -60.91 10.96
C CYS A 33 -0.80 -59.68 10.23
N TYR A 34 -1.39 -59.22 9.11
CA TYR A 34 -0.93 -58.08 8.32
C TYR A 34 -1.86 -56.86 8.37
N THR A 35 -3.00 -56.94 9.07
CA THR A 35 -4.03 -55.88 9.10
C THR A 35 -4.00 -55.01 10.35
N THR A 36 -3.41 -55.47 11.45
CA THR A 36 -3.33 -54.73 12.71
C THR A 36 -2.32 -53.57 12.63
N ASP A 37 -1.15 -53.82 12.03
CA ASP A 37 -0.07 -52.85 11.91
C ASP A 37 -0.42 -51.68 10.96
N SER A 38 -1.15 -51.98 9.87
CA SER A 38 -1.62 -50.94 8.94
C SER A 38 -2.77 -50.12 9.54
N ALA A 39 -3.67 -50.73 10.31
CA ALA A 39 -4.78 -50.04 10.95
C ALA A 39 -4.34 -49.12 12.09
N GLU A 40 -3.38 -49.55 12.93
CA GLU A 40 -2.76 -48.69 13.95
C GLU A 40 -2.00 -47.52 13.32
N THR A 41 -1.30 -47.78 12.21
CA THR A 41 -0.60 -46.75 11.44
C THR A 41 -1.58 -45.75 10.80
N SER A 42 -2.71 -46.20 10.23
CA SER A 42 -3.79 -45.33 9.71
C SER A 42 -4.39 -44.42 10.78
N VAL A 43 -4.76 -44.99 11.93
CA VAL A 43 -5.34 -44.27 13.07
C VAL A 43 -4.37 -43.20 13.56
N ARG A 44 -3.06 -43.50 13.59
CA ARG A 44 -2.01 -42.56 13.98
C ARG A 44 -1.91 -41.35 13.05
N TYR A 45 -1.95 -41.51 11.73
CA TYR A 45 -1.87 -40.36 10.80
C TYR A 45 -3.07 -39.42 10.92
N LEU A 46 -4.27 -39.98 10.98
CA LEU A 46 -5.52 -39.22 11.09
C LEU A 46 -5.62 -38.50 12.44
N GLN A 47 -5.34 -39.19 13.55
CA GLN A 47 -5.33 -38.58 14.89
C GLN A 47 -4.25 -37.50 15.03
N GLN A 48 -3.05 -37.72 14.48
CA GLN A 48 -1.99 -36.71 14.52
C GLN A 48 -2.37 -35.45 13.75
N LEU A 49 -2.96 -35.58 12.57
CA LEU A 49 -3.41 -34.42 11.80
C LEU A 49 -4.49 -33.64 12.54
N GLN A 50 -5.48 -34.34 13.11
CA GLN A 50 -6.54 -33.72 13.91
C GLN A 50 -5.96 -32.99 15.12
N ALA A 51 -5.11 -33.66 15.90
CA ALA A 51 -4.48 -33.12 17.09
C ALA A 51 -3.62 -31.88 16.79
N ARG A 52 -2.89 -31.88 15.66
CA ARG A 52 -2.11 -30.70 15.22
C ARG A 52 -3.02 -29.50 14.92
N TYR A 53 -4.15 -29.70 14.25
CA TYR A 53 -5.10 -28.60 13.99
C TYR A 53 -5.77 -28.09 15.26
N ASP A 54 -6.20 -28.99 16.13
CA ASP A 54 -6.82 -28.62 17.41
C ASP A 54 -5.82 -27.86 18.28
N LEU A 55 -4.59 -28.36 18.39
CA LEU A 55 -3.53 -27.67 19.11
C LEU A 55 -3.21 -26.30 18.49
N ALA A 56 -3.10 -26.18 17.16
CA ALA A 56 -2.88 -24.88 16.52
C ALA A 56 -4.02 -23.88 16.82
N ARG A 57 -5.27 -24.35 16.86
CA ARG A 57 -6.42 -23.54 17.26
C ARG A 57 -6.38 -23.18 18.74
N ASP A 58 -6.01 -24.09 19.61
CA ASP A 58 -5.98 -23.83 21.05
C ASP A 58 -4.87 -22.83 21.39
N LEU A 59 -3.68 -23.04 20.82
CA LEU A 59 -2.50 -22.21 21.03
C LEU A 59 -2.63 -20.78 20.48
N CYS A 60 -3.45 -20.57 19.46
CA CYS A 60 -3.61 -19.25 18.85
C CYS A 60 -5.00 -18.65 19.05
N LEU A 61 -6.07 -19.45 19.13
CA LEU A 61 -7.45 -18.94 19.13
C LEU A 61 -8.23 -19.13 20.43
N LYS A 62 -7.79 -19.96 21.38
CA LYS A 62 -8.54 -20.16 22.64
C LYS A 62 -7.87 -19.56 23.86
N ASP A 63 -6.54 -19.39 23.83
CA ASP A 63 -5.79 -18.75 24.91
C ASP A 63 -5.35 -17.32 24.47
N PRO A 64 -6.09 -16.27 24.85
CA PRO A 64 -5.73 -14.88 24.53
C PRO A 64 -4.60 -14.33 25.41
N VAL A 65 -4.25 -15.01 26.50
CA VAL A 65 -3.32 -14.52 27.54
C VAL A 65 -1.96 -15.19 27.45
N ARG A 66 -1.79 -16.25 26.63
CA ARG A 66 -0.51 -16.92 26.48
C ARG A 66 0.57 -15.87 26.24
N PRO A 67 1.60 -15.77 27.11
CA PRO A 67 2.67 -14.85 26.89
C PRO A 67 3.25 -15.23 25.55
N THR A 68 3.00 -14.36 24.59
CA THR A 68 3.81 -14.29 23.41
C THR A 68 5.25 -14.27 23.93
N SER A 69 6.20 -14.82 23.20
CA SER A 69 7.62 -14.56 23.51
C SER A 69 7.95 -13.06 23.68
N ALA A 70 7.00 -12.13 23.46
CA ALA A 70 7.08 -10.74 23.88
C ALA A 70 7.12 -10.47 25.40
N ASN A 71 6.89 -11.45 26.29
CA ASN A 71 7.32 -11.26 27.69
C ASN A 71 8.85 -11.43 27.85
N ALA A 72 9.55 -11.95 26.83
CA ALA A 72 10.99 -12.24 26.90
C ALA A 72 11.85 -11.46 25.88
N ARG A 73 11.26 -10.77 24.91
CA ARG A 73 12.00 -10.06 23.85
C ARG A 73 11.48 -8.64 23.69
N GLN A 74 12.16 -7.68 24.33
CA GLN A 74 12.01 -6.24 24.06
C GLN A 74 12.65 -5.88 22.69
N HIS A 75 12.40 -6.66 21.64
CA HIS A 75 12.88 -6.27 20.32
C HIS A 75 12.12 -5.02 19.85
N PHE A 76 12.85 -4.17 19.14
CA PHE A 76 12.34 -2.97 18.47
C PHE A 76 10.97 -3.20 17.83
N ARG A 77 9.95 -2.52 18.36
CA ARG A 77 8.63 -2.46 17.73
C ARG A 77 8.60 -1.20 16.86
N PRO A 78 8.49 -1.34 15.53
CA PRO A 78 8.47 -0.17 14.66
C PRO A 78 7.26 0.70 14.97
N THR A 79 7.43 2.01 14.90
CA THR A 79 6.38 3.00 15.14
C THR A 79 6.16 3.83 13.88
N ALA A 80 5.08 4.61 13.89
CA ALA A 80 4.83 5.58 12.82
C ALA A 80 5.89 6.69 12.72
N GLN A 81 6.78 6.81 13.71
CA GLN A 81 7.87 7.78 13.74
C GLN A 81 9.16 7.25 13.11
N ASP A 82 9.19 5.99 12.69
CA ASP A 82 10.39 5.38 12.12
C ASP A 82 10.52 5.61 10.61
N ILE A 83 11.76 5.63 10.15
CA ILE A 83 12.10 5.58 8.72
C ILE A 83 12.54 4.16 8.36
N PHE A 84 11.90 3.59 7.36
CA PHE A 84 12.14 2.23 6.88
C PHE A 84 13.05 2.23 5.66
N ALA A 85 14.05 1.33 5.67
CA ALA A 85 15.07 1.25 4.63
C ALA A 85 14.87 0.07 3.68
N ASN A 86 14.77 0.34 2.38
CA ASN A 86 14.81 -0.67 1.32
C ASN A 86 16.24 -0.93 0.83
N THR A 87 17.11 0.08 0.93
CA THR A 87 18.54 0.00 0.64
C THR A 87 19.34 0.67 1.74
N GLU A 88 20.65 0.44 1.77
CA GLU A 88 21.53 1.20 2.67
C GLU A 88 21.58 2.67 2.25
N VAL A 89 21.37 3.57 3.21
CA VAL A 89 21.50 5.02 3.03
C VAL A 89 22.26 5.61 4.21
N GLN A 90 23.38 6.25 3.93
CA GLN A 90 24.19 6.95 4.91
C GLN A 90 23.93 8.46 4.78
N LEU A 91 23.30 9.07 5.78
CA LEU A 91 22.89 10.48 5.74
C LEU A 91 24.07 11.45 5.63
N SER A 92 25.27 11.07 6.10
CA SER A 92 26.46 11.90 5.96
C SER A 92 26.89 12.09 4.50
N LYS A 93 26.54 11.15 3.61
CA LYS A 93 26.78 11.23 2.16
C LYS A 93 25.69 12.01 1.41
N VAL A 94 24.52 12.20 2.03
CA VAL A 94 23.46 13.04 1.46
C VAL A 94 23.83 14.51 1.70
N ARG A 95 24.08 15.24 0.62
CA ARG A 95 24.45 16.68 0.66
C ARG A 95 23.27 17.58 0.32
N THR A 96 22.31 17.07 -0.45
CA THR A 96 21.18 17.84 -0.95
C THR A 96 19.88 17.09 -0.70
N TYR A 97 18.87 17.77 -0.17
CA TYR A 97 17.52 17.25 -0.05
C TYR A 97 16.58 18.01 -0.98
N GLY A 98 15.83 17.26 -1.78
CA GLY A 98 14.76 17.81 -2.59
C GLY A 98 13.41 17.35 -2.07
N LEU A 99 12.45 18.25 -1.99
CA LEU A 99 11.14 17.97 -1.38
C LEU A 99 10.03 18.31 -2.37
N ASP A 100 9.03 17.44 -2.48
CA ASP A 100 7.73 17.83 -2.99
C ASP A 100 6.92 18.59 -1.93
N LEU A 101 5.88 19.30 -2.37
CA LEU A 101 4.94 20.01 -1.49
C LEU A 101 3.79 19.10 -1.07
N ASP A 102 2.87 18.84 -2.00
CA ASP A 102 1.57 18.24 -1.74
C ASP A 102 1.73 16.80 -1.22
N TYR A 103 1.08 16.45 -0.10
CA TYR A 103 1.22 15.16 0.59
C TYR A 103 2.64 14.77 1.05
N THR A 104 3.62 15.69 0.94
CA THR A 104 5.01 15.48 1.34
C THR A 104 5.44 16.45 2.44
N LEU A 105 5.57 17.74 2.12
CA LEU A 105 5.69 18.80 3.11
C LEU A 105 4.31 19.11 3.72
N ALA A 106 3.29 19.20 2.85
CA ALA A 106 1.93 19.54 3.19
C ALA A 106 1.08 18.28 3.48
N SER A 107 0.89 17.99 4.77
CA SER A 107 0.00 16.92 5.23
C SER A 107 -1.44 17.43 5.36
N TYR A 108 -2.30 17.01 4.44
CA TYR A 108 -3.70 17.42 4.40
C TYR A 108 -4.59 16.64 5.37
N THR A 109 -5.69 17.27 5.82
CA THR A 109 -6.73 16.64 6.65
C THR A 109 -7.65 15.73 5.83
N GLU A 110 -8.45 14.91 6.53
CA GLU A 110 -9.49 14.05 5.92
C GLU A 110 -10.57 14.82 5.16
N LYS A 111 -10.64 16.16 5.32
CA LYS A 111 -11.58 17.01 4.56
C LYS A 111 -11.21 17.12 3.08
N LEU A 112 -9.92 16.97 2.74
CA LEU A 112 -9.46 17.12 1.37
C LEU A 112 -10.03 16.02 0.43
N PRO A 113 -9.92 14.71 0.75
CA PRO A 113 -10.55 13.66 -0.06
C PRO A 113 -12.05 13.85 -0.26
N GLU A 114 -12.79 14.23 0.79
CA GLU A 114 -14.24 14.52 0.71
C GLU A 114 -14.54 15.68 -0.25
N THR A 115 -13.72 16.73 -0.19
CA THR A 115 -13.85 17.90 -1.06
C THR A 115 -13.59 17.52 -2.52
N ILE A 116 -12.52 16.76 -2.79
CA ILE A 116 -12.19 16.28 -4.14
C ILE A 116 -13.34 15.44 -4.71
N TYR A 117 -13.82 14.46 -3.94
CA TYR A 117 -14.96 13.62 -4.33
C TYR A 117 -16.17 14.49 -4.72
N THR A 118 -16.54 15.43 -3.84
CA THR A 118 -17.70 16.30 -4.01
C THR A 118 -17.56 17.18 -5.24
N MET A 119 -16.39 17.78 -5.44
CA MET A 119 -16.14 18.66 -6.57
C MET A 119 -16.16 17.90 -7.91
N ILE A 120 -15.56 16.71 -7.98
CA ILE A 120 -15.59 15.88 -9.18
C ILE A 120 -17.04 15.49 -9.50
N ARG A 121 -17.78 14.97 -8.52
CA ARG A 121 -19.21 14.63 -8.65
C ARG A 121 -20.02 15.81 -9.17
N ASP A 122 -19.80 17.00 -8.62
CA ASP A 122 -20.55 18.19 -9.00
C ASP A 122 -20.19 18.68 -10.41
N VAL A 123 -18.95 18.52 -10.86
CA VAL A 123 -18.55 18.79 -12.26
C VAL A 123 -19.26 17.82 -13.20
N LEU A 124 -19.30 16.52 -12.88
CA LEU A 124 -20.01 15.53 -13.69
C LEU A 124 -21.49 15.90 -13.87
N VAL A 125 -22.17 16.23 -12.77
CA VAL A 125 -23.61 16.56 -12.81
C VAL A 125 -23.88 17.91 -13.47
N ASN A 126 -23.17 18.96 -13.05
CA ASN A 126 -23.49 20.34 -13.47
C ASN A 126 -22.96 20.68 -14.86
N SER A 127 -21.83 20.08 -15.27
CA SER A 127 -21.13 20.44 -16.50
C SER A 127 -21.13 19.33 -17.54
N MET A 128 -21.19 18.06 -17.13
CA MET A 128 -21.17 16.90 -18.04
C MET A 128 -22.53 16.18 -18.14
N LEU A 129 -23.60 16.76 -17.58
CA LEU A 129 -24.98 16.29 -17.70
C LEU A 129 -25.21 14.87 -17.16
N TYR A 130 -24.40 14.42 -16.20
CA TYR A 130 -24.67 13.18 -15.48
C TYR A 130 -25.97 13.31 -14.64
N PRO A 131 -26.63 12.18 -14.30
CA PRO A 131 -27.92 12.21 -13.62
C PRO A 131 -27.91 13.04 -12.33
N PRO A 132 -28.94 13.89 -12.09
CA PRO A 132 -28.98 14.78 -10.93
C PRO A 132 -29.05 14.03 -9.60
N GLY A 133 -29.54 12.79 -9.60
CA GLY A 133 -29.58 11.92 -8.42
C GLY A 133 -28.20 11.64 -7.82
N LEU A 134 -27.12 11.73 -8.61
CA LEU A 134 -25.75 11.56 -8.11
C LEU A 134 -25.37 12.59 -7.04
N LYS A 135 -26.00 13.77 -6.98
CA LYS A 135 -25.75 14.76 -5.93
C LYS A 135 -26.06 14.25 -4.51
N ALA A 136 -26.85 13.18 -4.38
CA ALA A 136 -27.13 12.56 -3.10
C ALA A 136 -25.97 11.68 -2.57
N LEU A 137 -25.05 11.27 -3.45
CA LEU A 137 -23.91 10.43 -3.08
C LEU A 137 -22.96 11.19 -2.14
N LYS A 138 -22.41 10.48 -1.16
CA LYS A 138 -21.49 11.03 -0.15
C LYS A 138 -20.21 10.23 -0.14
N TYR A 139 -19.09 10.93 0.08
CA TYR A 139 -17.80 10.27 0.19
C TYR A 139 -17.75 9.34 1.40
N ASP A 140 -17.25 8.12 1.17
CA ASP A 140 -16.99 7.12 2.21
C ASP A 140 -15.50 6.76 2.20
N SER A 141 -14.76 7.27 3.19
CA SER A 141 -13.33 7.03 3.35
C SER A 141 -12.98 5.58 3.72
N SER A 142 -13.96 4.77 4.09
CA SER A 142 -13.74 3.36 4.48
C SER A 142 -13.75 2.39 3.29
N PHE A 143 -14.10 2.85 2.08
CA PHE A 143 -14.23 1.97 0.92
C PHE A 143 -12.91 1.75 0.19
N ALA A 144 -12.41 2.76 -0.53
CA ALA A 144 -11.24 2.62 -1.39
C ALA A 144 -9.92 2.80 -0.61
N ILE A 145 -8.85 2.18 -1.11
CA ILE A 145 -7.49 2.36 -0.61
C ILE A 145 -6.54 2.72 -1.76
N ARG A 146 -5.40 3.31 -1.43
CA ARG A 146 -4.33 3.57 -2.40
C ARG A 146 -3.78 2.28 -2.99
N GLY A 147 -3.52 2.30 -4.31
CA GLY A 147 -2.86 1.20 -5.02
C GLY A 147 -3.81 0.14 -5.60
N ILE A 148 -5.12 0.40 -5.62
CA ILE A 148 -6.09 -0.43 -6.37
C ILE A 148 -6.10 -0.06 -7.86
N SER A 149 -6.75 -0.88 -8.66
CA SER A 149 -6.89 -0.70 -10.11
C SER A 149 -8.34 -0.78 -10.51
N TYR A 150 -8.72 0.10 -11.43
CA TYR A 150 -9.99 0.06 -12.13
C TYR A 150 -9.80 -0.53 -13.53
N ASP A 151 -10.59 -1.54 -13.88
CA ASP A 151 -10.57 -2.13 -15.21
C ASP A 151 -11.57 -1.42 -16.13
N ARG A 152 -11.04 -0.78 -17.18
CA ARG A 152 -11.82 0.00 -18.14
C ARG A 152 -12.67 -0.85 -19.10
N GLU A 153 -12.49 -2.17 -19.11
CA GLU A 153 -13.33 -3.08 -19.89
C GLU A 153 -14.52 -3.57 -19.08
N THR A 154 -14.31 -3.92 -17.81
CA THR A 154 -15.35 -4.57 -16.97
C THR A 154 -16.02 -3.64 -15.98
N GLY A 155 -15.37 -2.53 -15.62
CA GLY A 155 -15.80 -1.67 -14.51
C GLY A 155 -15.45 -2.22 -13.12
N TRP A 156 -14.58 -3.24 -13.05
CA TRP A 156 -14.17 -3.80 -11.77
C TRP A 156 -13.10 -2.95 -11.07
N LEU A 157 -13.24 -2.82 -9.75
CA LEU A 157 -12.17 -2.37 -8.87
C LEU A 157 -11.55 -3.59 -8.17
N PHE A 158 -10.23 -3.70 -8.23
CA PHE A 158 -9.53 -4.79 -7.54
C PHE A 158 -8.09 -4.42 -7.23
N LYS A 159 -7.47 -5.26 -6.41
CA LYS A 159 -6.08 -5.12 -6.01
C LYS A 159 -5.19 -6.14 -6.72
N LEU A 160 -4.00 -5.71 -7.12
CA LEU A 160 -2.97 -6.58 -7.72
C LEU A 160 -1.85 -6.92 -6.75
N ASP A 161 -1.34 -8.15 -6.85
CA ASP A 161 -0.10 -8.58 -6.20
C ASP A 161 1.15 -8.26 -7.04
N SER A 162 2.33 -8.52 -6.47
CA SER A 162 3.62 -8.29 -7.13
C SER A 162 3.85 -9.08 -8.42
N ASN A 163 3.05 -10.12 -8.68
CA ASN A 163 3.13 -10.98 -9.86
C ASN A 163 1.97 -10.72 -10.83
N TYR A 164 1.31 -9.55 -10.71
CA TYR A 164 0.16 -9.15 -11.51
C TYR A 164 -1.05 -10.11 -11.40
N ASN A 165 -1.19 -10.82 -10.28
CA ASN A 165 -2.41 -11.55 -10.00
C ASN A 165 -3.43 -10.65 -9.30
N ILE A 166 -4.69 -10.77 -9.73
CA ILE A 166 -5.84 -10.20 -9.04
C ILE A 166 -5.98 -10.88 -7.67
N ALA A 167 -6.05 -10.07 -6.61
CA ALA A 167 -6.50 -10.52 -5.31
C ALA A 167 -8.02 -10.76 -5.39
N MET A 168 -8.39 -12.00 -5.68
CA MET A 168 -9.77 -12.42 -5.98
C MET A 168 -10.80 -12.02 -4.91
N ASP A 169 -10.37 -11.85 -3.67
CA ASP A 169 -11.20 -11.42 -2.55
C ASP A 169 -11.33 -9.89 -2.43
N THR A 170 -10.89 -9.13 -3.42
CA THR A 170 -10.95 -7.66 -3.43
C THR A 170 -11.72 -7.09 -4.62
N ILE A 171 -12.26 -7.94 -5.49
CA ILE A 171 -12.94 -7.52 -6.70
C ILE A 171 -14.33 -6.97 -6.36
N HIS A 172 -14.61 -5.75 -6.81
CA HIS A 172 -15.90 -5.09 -6.67
C HIS A 172 -16.41 -4.61 -8.03
N TYR A 173 -17.71 -4.72 -8.26
CA TYR A 173 -18.42 -4.03 -9.33
C TYR A 173 -19.37 -3.02 -8.67
N GLY A 174 -19.09 -1.73 -8.83
CA GLY A 174 -19.68 -0.71 -7.97
C GLY A 174 -19.28 -0.91 -6.52
N ARG A 175 -20.26 -0.92 -5.62
CA ARG A 175 -20.05 -1.12 -4.17
C ARG A 175 -20.15 -2.58 -3.74
N GLU A 176 -20.58 -3.45 -4.64
CA GLU A 176 -20.81 -4.86 -4.35
C GLU A 176 -19.56 -5.70 -4.67
N PRO A 177 -19.16 -6.61 -3.77
CA PRO A 177 -18.16 -7.62 -4.09
C PRO A 177 -18.63 -8.50 -5.26
N LEU A 178 -17.73 -8.83 -6.17
CA LEU A 178 -18.05 -9.71 -7.29
C LEU A 178 -18.46 -11.09 -6.76
N ARG A 179 -19.68 -11.53 -7.11
CA ARG A 179 -20.28 -12.76 -6.58
C ARG A 179 -19.77 -14.00 -7.29
N ASP A 180 -19.65 -13.94 -8.61
CA ASP A 180 -19.16 -15.03 -9.44
C ASP A 180 -17.74 -14.74 -9.90
N LEU A 181 -16.79 -15.52 -9.39
CA LEU A 181 -15.39 -15.38 -9.76
C LEU A 181 -15.05 -16.10 -11.07
N GLU A 182 -15.95 -16.94 -11.59
CA GLU A 182 -15.77 -17.61 -12.88
C GLU A 182 -15.68 -16.61 -14.03
N ASP A 183 -16.31 -15.43 -13.92
CA ASP A 183 -16.20 -14.34 -14.90
C ASP A 183 -14.74 -13.91 -15.10
N VAL A 184 -13.95 -13.88 -14.02
CA VAL A 184 -12.51 -13.56 -14.07
C VAL A 184 -11.75 -14.64 -14.83
N PHE A 185 -12.08 -15.91 -14.60
CA PHE A 185 -11.46 -17.03 -15.31
C PHE A 185 -11.86 -17.05 -16.78
N ALA A 186 -13.11 -16.73 -17.10
CA ALA A 186 -13.61 -16.65 -18.47
C ALA A 186 -12.93 -15.53 -19.26
N LEU A 187 -12.73 -14.35 -18.64
CA LEU A 187 -12.15 -13.19 -19.31
C LEU A 187 -10.62 -13.25 -19.42
N HIS A 188 -9.93 -13.70 -18.37
CA HIS A 188 -8.46 -13.63 -18.29
C HIS A 188 -7.77 -15.00 -18.31
N GLY A 189 -8.51 -16.11 -18.31
CA GLY A 189 -7.95 -17.46 -18.20
C GLY A 189 -7.39 -17.77 -16.81
N GLY A 190 -7.65 -16.92 -15.81
CA GLY A 190 -7.13 -17.03 -14.45
C GLY A 190 -6.98 -15.67 -13.77
N PRO A 191 -6.43 -15.65 -12.54
CA PRO A 191 -6.22 -14.40 -11.81
C PRO A 191 -5.07 -13.56 -12.36
N HIS A 192 -4.21 -14.11 -13.22
CA HIS A 192 -3.03 -13.41 -13.73
C HIS A 192 -3.40 -12.48 -14.88
N LEU A 193 -2.93 -11.22 -14.82
CA LEU A 193 -3.06 -10.26 -15.90
C LEU A 193 -1.74 -10.09 -16.65
N ALA A 194 -1.82 -10.17 -17.98
CA ALA A 194 -0.67 -9.89 -18.83
C ALA A 194 -0.22 -8.42 -18.68
N PRO A 195 1.10 -8.12 -18.71
CA PRO A 195 1.60 -6.75 -18.57
C PRO A 195 0.99 -5.75 -19.57
N ASP A 196 0.77 -6.16 -20.81
CA ASP A 196 0.13 -5.32 -21.83
C ASP A 196 -1.34 -5.03 -21.50
N TYR A 197 -2.05 -5.98 -20.91
CA TYR A 197 -3.41 -5.75 -20.43
C TYR A 197 -3.41 -4.69 -19.33
N VAL A 198 -2.53 -4.86 -18.33
CA VAL A 198 -2.36 -3.91 -17.21
C VAL A 198 -2.06 -2.51 -17.71
N LYS A 199 -1.17 -2.37 -18.71
CA LYS A 199 -0.79 -1.08 -19.27
C LYS A 199 -1.92 -0.39 -20.03
N ASN A 200 -2.71 -1.15 -20.81
CA ASN A 200 -3.63 -0.58 -21.79
C ASN A 200 -5.09 -0.48 -21.29
N HIS A 201 -5.46 -1.27 -20.27
CA HIS A 201 -6.85 -1.40 -19.82
C HIS A 201 -7.03 -0.97 -18.36
N LEU A 202 -5.99 -1.08 -17.52
CA LEU A 202 -6.14 -0.71 -16.12
C LEU A 202 -5.84 0.77 -15.90
N TYR A 203 -6.74 1.42 -15.18
CA TYR A 203 -6.45 2.69 -14.54
C TYR A 203 -5.94 2.43 -13.11
N GLN A 204 -4.65 2.66 -12.89
CA GLN A 204 -4.03 2.44 -11.58
C GLN A 204 -4.12 3.69 -10.70
N LEU A 205 -4.77 3.54 -9.56
CA LEU A 205 -5.08 4.61 -8.61
C LEU A 205 -4.00 4.61 -7.53
N ASN A 206 -2.81 5.15 -7.87
CA ASN A 206 -1.58 5.01 -7.09
C ASN A 206 -1.24 6.25 -6.22
N ASP A 207 -2.06 7.29 -6.19
CA ASP A 207 -1.84 8.52 -5.43
C ASP A 207 -3.00 8.83 -4.49
N MET A 208 -2.82 9.77 -3.55
CA MET A 208 -3.88 10.10 -2.57
C MET A 208 -5.08 10.81 -3.20
N TYR A 209 -4.87 11.53 -4.31
CA TYR A 209 -5.94 12.18 -5.07
C TYR A 209 -6.86 11.16 -5.77
N SER A 210 -6.34 9.99 -6.08
CA SER A 210 -7.06 8.93 -6.79
C SER A 210 -7.99 8.10 -5.90
N VAL A 211 -7.84 8.15 -4.56
CA VAL A 211 -8.72 7.43 -3.62
C VAL A 211 -10.18 7.93 -3.66
N PRO A 212 -10.46 9.24 -3.62
CA PRO A 212 -11.82 9.74 -3.81
C PRO A 212 -12.37 9.45 -5.21
N GLU A 213 -11.54 9.51 -6.26
CA GLU A 213 -11.95 9.13 -7.63
C GLU A 213 -12.40 7.66 -7.68
N ALA A 214 -11.66 6.76 -7.03
CA ALA A 214 -12.00 5.34 -6.98
C ALA A 214 -13.33 5.08 -6.25
N THR A 215 -13.59 5.83 -5.18
CA THR A 215 -14.84 5.74 -4.44
C THR A 215 -16.00 6.25 -5.29
N LEU A 216 -15.81 7.38 -5.99
CA LEU A 216 -16.82 7.94 -6.89
C LEU A 216 -17.12 7.02 -8.09
N LEU A 217 -16.09 6.38 -8.66
CA LEU A 217 -16.26 5.33 -9.68
C LEU A 217 -17.19 4.23 -9.17
N ALA A 218 -16.93 3.70 -7.98
CA ALA A 218 -17.75 2.65 -7.38
C ALA A 218 -19.19 3.11 -7.12
N ASP A 219 -19.38 4.31 -6.58
CA ASP A 219 -20.71 4.84 -6.25
C ASP A 219 -21.53 5.13 -7.52
N ILE A 220 -20.91 5.66 -8.58
CA ILE A 220 -21.61 5.91 -9.85
C ILE A 220 -21.99 4.59 -10.52
N ILE A 221 -21.09 3.60 -10.54
CA ILE A 221 -21.41 2.27 -11.09
C ILE A 221 -22.56 1.62 -10.30
N GLN A 222 -22.54 1.74 -8.97
CA GLN A 222 -23.63 1.26 -8.13
C GLN A 222 -24.95 1.96 -8.48
N TYR A 223 -24.95 3.29 -8.56
CA TYR A 223 -26.12 4.08 -8.93
C TYR A 223 -26.65 3.71 -10.32
N PHE A 224 -25.77 3.54 -11.31
CA PHE A 224 -26.17 3.12 -12.66
C PHE A 224 -26.76 1.71 -12.67
N SER A 225 -26.18 0.77 -11.92
CA SER A 225 -26.70 -0.59 -11.76
C SER A 225 -28.10 -0.60 -11.12
N GLU A 226 -28.32 0.19 -10.06
CA GLU A 226 -29.60 0.26 -9.34
C GLU A 226 -30.72 0.97 -10.13
N ASN A 227 -30.35 1.77 -11.14
CA ASN A 227 -31.30 2.53 -11.95
C ASN A 227 -31.37 2.02 -13.41
N ASP A 228 -30.82 0.84 -13.69
CA ASP A 228 -30.78 0.22 -15.03
C ASP A 228 -30.19 1.15 -16.12
N ILE A 229 -29.19 1.97 -15.75
CA ILE A 229 -28.51 2.90 -16.67
C ILE A 229 -27.32 2.18 -17.32
N SER A 230 -27.38 2.03 -18.63
CA SER A 230 -26.25 1.50 -19.41
C SER A 230 -25.14 2.54 -19.55
N PHE A 231 -23.88 2.11 -19.39
CA PHE A 231 -22.70 2.96 -19.53
C PHE A 231 -21.51 2.15 -20.04
N HIS A 232 -20.46 2.84 -20.47
CA HIS A 232 -19.21 2.20 -20.86
C HIS A 232 -18.13 2.45 -19.79
N PRO A 233 -17.53 1.40 -19.18
CA PRO A 233 -16.61 1.56 -18.05
C PRO A 233 -15.39 2.44 -18.35
N ARG A 234 -14.80 2.32 -19.55
CA ARG A 234 -13.70 3.18 -20.03
C ARG A 234 -14.06 4.66 -20.01
N TYR A 235 -15.16 5.05 -20.65
CA TYR A 235 -15.54 6.46 -20.78
C TYR A 235 -15.99 7.06 -19.45
N LEU A 236 -16.60 6.27 -18.56
CA LEU A 236 -16.86 6.72 -17.19
C LEU A 236 -15.57 7.11 -16.45
N ALA A 237 -14.53 6.29 -16.53
CA ALA A 237 -13.25 6.62 -15.93
C ALA A 237 -12.55 7.81 -16.60
N GLU A 238 -12.69 7.96 -17.93
CA GLU A 238 -12.16 9.12 -18.66
C GLU A 238 -12.89 10.42 -18.27
N ASP A 239 -14.21 10.40 -18.09
CA ASP A 239 -14.99 11.55 -17.63
C ASP A 239 -14.65 11.96 -16.20
N ILE A 240 -14.58 10.99 -15.28
CA ILE A 240 -14.14 11.24 -13.89
C ILE A 240 -12.73 11.81 -13.88
N ARG A 241 -11.83 11.27 -14.70
CA ARG A 241 -10.46 11.77 -14.80
C ARG A 241 -10.43 13.18 -15.36
N ALA A 242 -11.21 13.48 -16.39
CA ALA A 242 -11.30 14.82 -16.98
C ALA A 242 -11.84 15.84 -15.97
N ALA A 243 -12.85 15.46 -15.17
CA ALA A 243 -13.38 16.27 -14.09
C ALA A 243 -12.33 16.49 -12.97
N GLY A 244 -11.61 15.45 -12.58
CA GLY A 244 -10.46 15.53 -11.65
C GLY A 244 -9.38 16.48 -12.16
N GLU A 245 -8.98 16.35 -13.42
CA GLU A 245 -8.00 17.24 -14.04
C GLU A 245 -8.48 18.69 -14.10
N TYR A 246 -9.77 18.92 -14.36
CA TYR A 246 -10.37 20.25 -14.34
C TYR A 246 -10.29 20.89 -12.94
N ILE A 247 -10.63 20.18 -11.87
CA ILE A 247 -10.57 20.76 -10.52
C ILE A 247 -9.13 21.02 -10.05
N HIS A 248 -8.15 20.25 -10.54
CA HIS A 248 -6.73 20.39 -10.18
C HIS A 248 -5.96 21.39 -11.03
N ARG A 249 -6.31 21.56 -12.31
CA ARG A 249 -5.62 22.48 -13.24
C ARG A 249 -6.39 23.78 -13.50
N GLY A 250 -7.71 23.77 -13.35
CA GLY A 250 -8.57 24.88 -13.73
C GLY A 250 -8.48 25.22 -15.23
N ASP A 251 -8.59 26.51 -15.54
CA ASP A 251 -8.42 27.09 -16.88
C ASP A 251 -6.94 27.18 -17.33
N GLY A 252 -5.99 26.79 -16.47
CA GLY A 252 -4.55 26.91 -16.70
C GLY A 252 -4.00 28.34 -16.60
N ILE A 253 -4.82 29.31 -16.19
CA ILE A 253 -4.50 30.73 -16.05
C ILE A 253 -4.62 31.17 -14.58
N SER A 254 -5.69 30.74 -13.92
CA SER A 254 -6.05 31.05 -12.53
C SER A 254 -5.63 29.92 -11.58
N ALA A 255 -5.73 30.18 -10.27
CA ALA A 255 -5.67 29.08 -9.30
C ALA A 255 -6.78 28.07 -9.62
N SER A 256 -6.46 26.78 -9.57
CA SER A 256 -7.44 25.74 -9.84
C SER A 256 -8.61 25.80 -8.86
N PRO A 257 -9.82 25.32 -9.23
CA PRO A 257 -10.97 25.32 -8.34
C PRO A 257 -10.66 24.72 -6.97
N LEU A 258 -9.90 23.60 -6.93
CA LEU A 258 -9.51 22.97 -5.68
C LEU A 258 -8.56 23.86 -4.88
N HIS A 259 -7.51 24.40 -5.51
CA HIS A 259 -6.56 25.28 -4.83
C HIS A 259 -7.25 26.54 -4.29
N ALA A 260 -8.20 27.13 -5.02
CA ALA A 260 -8.98 28.26 -4.56
C ALA A 260 -9.83 27.88 -3.32
N THR A 261 -10.46 26.71 -3.33
CA THR A 261 -11.25 26.21 -2.20
C THR A 261 -10.40 26.01 -0.94
N ILE A 262 -9.22 25.41 -1.10
CA ILE A 262 -8.26 25.21 -0.02
C ILE A 262 -7.75 26.56 0.51
N MET A 263 -7.27 27.46 -0.36
CA MET A 263 -6.74 28.75 0.07
C MET A 263 -7.77 29.59 0.83
N ASN A 264 -9.05 29.53 0.43
CA ASN A 264 -10.11 30.28 1.10
C ASN A 264 -10.46 29.74 2.50
N ASN A 265 -10.12 28.48 2.81
CA ASN A 265 -10.45 27.80 4.07
C ASN A 265 -9.26 26.99 4.61
N ILE A 266 -8.05 27.54 4.50
CA ILE A 266 -6.80 26.77 4.64
C ILE A 266 -6.68 25.99 5.95
N GLY A 267 -7.19 26.54 7.06
CA GLY A 267 -7.14 25.89 8.38
C GLY A 267 -8.01 24.65 8.52
N ASP A 268 -8.95 24.42 7.60
CA ASP A 268 -9.73 23.18 7.59
C ASP A 268 -9.00 22.04 6.86
N TYR A 269 -8.07 22.39 5.97
CA TYR A 269 -7.37 21.46 5.08
C TYR A 269 -5.95 21.15 5.52
N LEU A 270 -5.31 22.06 6.27
CA LEU A 270 -3.92 21.95 6.69
C LEU A 270 -3.78 22.30 8.17
N ASN A 271 -2.97 21.49 8.86
CA ASN A 271 -2.47 21.84 10.18
C ASN A 271 -1.19 22.67 10.04
N ARG A 272 -0.94 23.56 11.01
CA ARG A 272 0.37 24.21 11.15
C ARG A 272 1.43 23.17 11.53
N ALA A 273 2.64 23.35 11.03
CA ALA A 273 3.80 22.49 11.26
C ALA A 273 5.10 23.33 11.37
N PRO A 274 5.20 24.28 12.32
CA PRO A 274 6.41 25.09 12.51
C PRO A 274 7.63 24.25 12.89
N GLU A 275 7.44 23.11 13.55
CA GLU A 275 8.50 22.15 13.87
C GLU A 275 9.17 21.56 12.63
N LEU A 276 8.42 21.42 11.52
CA LEU A 276 8.99 20.95 10.27
C LEU A 276 9.95 21.98 9.68
N LEU A 277 9.63 23.27 9.78
CA LEU A 277 10.55 24.34 9.38
C LEU A 277 11.86 24.24 10.18
N HIS A 278 11.80 24.03 11.50
CA HIS A 278 12.99 23.90 12.33
C HIS A 278 13.87 22.69 11.96
N ILE A 279 13.26 21.57 11.54
CA ILE A 279 14.01 20.41 11.02
C ILE A 279 14.76 20.79 9.75
N LEU A 280 14.11 21.48 8.82
CA LEU A 280 14.73 21.94 7.57
C LEU A 280 15.85 22.95 7.83
N GLU A 281 15.63 23.91 8.72
CA GLU A 281 16.66 24.86 9.17
C GLU A 281 17.85 24.16 9.81
N SER A 282 17.63 23.07 10.57
CA SER A 282 18.72 22.27 11.12
C SER A 282 19.57 21.62 10.06
N LEU A 283 18.94 21.02 9.04
CA LEU A 283 19.67 20.47 7.89
C LEU A 283 20.52 21.55 7.21
N LYS A 284 19.99 22.75 7.03
CA LYS A 284 20.73 23.88 6.44
C LYS A 284 21.91 24.33 7.32
N ARG A 285 21.71 24.43 8.64
CA ARG A 285 22.79 24.73 9.61
C ARG A 285 23.90 23.68 9.60
N GLU A 286 23.56 22.42 9.33
CA GLU A 286 24.51 21.31 9.18
C GLU A 286 25.16 21.25 7.78
N GLY A 287 24.98 22.30 6.96
CA GLY A 287 25.61 22.44 5.65
C GLY A 287 24.95 21.64 4.54
N LYS A 288 23.73 21.12 4.75
CA LYS A 288 22.94 20.49 3.69
C LYS A 288 22.27 21.55 2.83
N ARG A 289 22.09 21.24 1.55
CA ARG A 289 21.34 22.07 0.59
C ARG A 289 19.91 21.58 0.45
N LEU A 290 18.95 22.47 0.28
CA LEU A 290 17.53 22.17 0.20
C LEU A 290 16.91 22.75 -1.08
N PHE A 291 16.08 21.98 -1.77
CA PHE A 291 15.25 22.51 -2.85
C PHE A 291 13.81 22.03 -2.79
N LEU A 292 12.89 22.90 -3.20
CA LEU A 292 11.47 22.59 -3.38
C LEU A 292 11.20 22.32 -4.86
N LEU A 293 10.49 21.25 -5.19
CA LEU A 293 10.08 20.91 -6.55
C LEU A 293 8.64 20.41 -6.57
N THR A 294 7.70 21.29 -6.94
CA THR A 294 6.25 21.01 -6.91
C THR A 294 5.57 21.29 -8.25
N ASN A 295 4.48 20.56 -8.51
CA ASN A 295 3.58 20.82 -9.64
C ASN A 295 2.64 22.02 -9.39
N SER A 296 2.47 22.43 -8.13
CA SER A 296 1.61 23.53 -7.73
C SER A 296 2.15 24.89 -8.16
N GLY A 297 1.25 25.86 -8.37
CA GLY A 297 1.61 27.23 -8.77
C GLY A 297 2.02 28.11 -7.59
N TYR A 298 2.84 29.14 -7.83
CA TYR A 298 3.44 29.96 -6.76
C TYR A 298 2.44 30.51 -5.73
N LYS A 299 1.31 31.09 -6.17
CA LYS A 299 0.31 31.65 -5.23
C LYS A 299 -0.18 30.61 -4.21
N TYR A 300 -0.39 29.38 -4.66
CA TYR A 300 -0.80 28.29 -3.79
C TYR A 300 0.32 27.88 -2.83
N VAL A 301 1.53 27.67 -3.38
CA VAL A 301 2.73 27.30 -2.61
C VAL A 301 3.03 28.33 -1.52
N ASP A 302 2.99 29.61 -1.86
CA ASP A 302 3.22 30.73 -0.94
C ASP A 302 2.19 30.74 0.19
N THR A 303 0.90 30.58 -0.15
CA THR A 303 -0.19 30.53 0.85
C THR A 303 -0.04 29.33 1.78
N VAL A 304 0.23 28.14 1.22
CA VAL A 304 0.36 26.88 1.97
C VAL A 304 1.56 26.92 2.90
N LEU A 305 2.75 27.21 2.37
CA LEU A 305 3.97 27.21 3.18
C LEU A 305 3.97 28.33 4.22
N SER A 306 3.42 29.51 3.89
CA SER A 306 3.31 30.57 4.89
C SER A 306 2.35 30.24 6.02
N TYR A 307 1.24 29.57 5.73
CA TYR A 307 0.33 29.11 6.76
C TYR A 307 0.94 27.99 7.62
N MET A 308 1.53 26.98 6.97
CA MET A 308 2.09 25.82 7.65
C MET A 308 3.27 26.16 8.56
N PHE A 309 4.20 26.96 8.06
CA PHE A 309 5.38 27.36 8.83
C PHE A 309 5.15 28.59 9.72
N ASP A 310 3.97 29.19 9.66
CA ASP A 310 3.61 30.41 10.40
C ASP A 310 4.58 31.59 10.13
N THR A 311 5.07 31.71 8.89
CA THR A 311 5.99 32.77 8.46
C THR A 311 5.86 33.09 6.97
N SER A 312 6.01 34.35 6.57
CA SER A 312 6.08 34.75 5.15
C SER A 312 7.41 34.39 4.46
N ASP A 313 8.41 34.02 5.25
CA ASP A 313 9.81 33.94 4.83
C ASP A 313 10.26 32.48 4.63
N TRP A 314 9.30 31.59 4.34
CA TRP A 314 9.55 30.17 4.07
C TRP A 314 10.60 29.92 2.98
N ARG A 315 10.80 30.88 2.07
CA ARG A 315 11.76 30.80 0.97
C ARG A 315 13.20 30.71 1.47
N ASP A 316 13.50 31.26 2.63
CA ASP A 316 14.87 31.36 3.16
C ASP A 316 15.45 30.01 3.54
N VAL A 317 14.62 28.99 3.76
CA VAL A 317 15.08 27.63 4.05
C VAL A 317 15.54 26.89 2.79
N PHE A 318 15.06 27.27 1.61
CA PHE A 318 15.37 26.61 0.35
C PHE A 318 16.47 27.35 -0.42
N ASP A 319 17.48 26.63 -0.90
CA ASP A 319 18.46 27.16 -1.86
C ASP A 319 17.83 27.35 -3.25
N VAL A 320 16.84 26.52 -3.59
CA VAL A 320 16.10 26.63 -4.86
C VAL A 320 14.63 26.28 -4.66
N ALA A 321 13.71 27.16 -5.07
CA ALA A 321 12.27 26.87 -5.06
C ALA A 321 11.70 26.82 -6.49
N ILE A 322 11.23 25.64 -6.91
CA ILE A 322 10.67 25.40 -8.25
C ILE A 322 9.20 25.01 -8.14
N VAL A 323 8.35 25.82 -8.78
CA VAL A 323 6.90 25.64 -8.85
C VAL A 323 6.46 25.27 -10.28
N SER A 324 5.24 24.76 -10.44
CA SER A 324 4.71 24.40 -11.77
C SER A 324 5.65 23.52 -12.60
N ALA A 325 6.33 22.57 -11.94
CA ALA A 325 7.38 21.74 -12.54
C ALA A 325 6.84 20.84 -13.67
N ARG A 326 5.60 20.34 -13.55
CA ARG A 326 4.98 19.36 -14.45
C ARG A 326 5.68 17.99 -14.44
N LYS A 327 6.06 17.51 -13.25
CA LYS A 327 6.45 16.12 -12.99
C LYS A 327 5.33 15.16 -13.42
N PRO A 328 5.65 13.95 -13.95
CA PRO A 328 6.99 13.43 -14.22
C PRO A 328 7.66 14.01 -15.48
N GLY A 329 6.92 14.73 -16.33
CA GLY A 329 7.45 15.26 -17.59
C GLY A 329 8.70 16.14 -17.40
N TRP A 330 8.82 16.83 -16.27
CA TRP A 330 9.98 17.64 -15.90
C TRP A 330 11.33 16.93 -16.05
N TYR A 331 11.42 15.64 -15.69
CA TYR A 331 12.68 14.89 -15.72
C TYR A 331 13.20 14.63 -17.13
N LEU A 332 12.31 14.56 -18.12
CA LEU A 332 12.62 14.27 -19.53
C LEU A 332 12.42 15.49 -20.45
N SER A 333 11.93 16.61 -19.91
CA SER A 333 11.64 17.79 -20.71
C SER A 333 12.90 18.62 -21.04
N HIS A 334 12.72 19.57 -21.94
CA HIS A 334 13.74 20.57 -22.30
C HIS A 334 13.22 21.99 -22.05
N ARG A 335 12.17 22.12 -21.20
CA ARG A 335 11.54 23.40 -20.94
C ARG A 335 12.50 24.29 -20.13
N PRO A 336 12.66 25.58 -20.48
CA PRO A 336 13.52 26.47 -19.70
C PRO A 336 12.87 26.85 -18.36
N PHE A 337 13.70 27.21 -17.38
CA PHE A 337 13.24 27.87 -16.16
C PHE A 337 12.78 29.29 -16.45
N ARG A 338 11.82 29.78 -15.66
CA ARG A 338 11.38 31.17 -15.67
C ARG A 338 11.32 31.72 -14.25
N LEU A 339 11.85 32.91 -14.04
CA LEU A 339 11.70 33.63 -12.78
C LEU A 339 10.23 33.97 -12.56
N VAL A 340 9.72 33.68 -11.36
CA VAL A 340 8.35 34.01 -10.96
C VAL A 340 8.36 35.40 -10.33
N PRO A 341 7.52 36.35 -10.81
CA PRO A 341 7.36 37.64 -10.14
C PRO A 341 6.80 37.44 -8.73
N THR A 342 7.58 37.83 -7.71
CA THR A 342 7.15 37.82 -6.30
C THR A 342 7.06 39.25 -5.77
N LYS A 343 6.28 39.48 -4.71
CA LYS A 343 6.14 40.82 -4.11
C LYS A 343 7.42 41.31 -3.41
N SER A 344 8.29 40.38 -3.00
CA SER A 344 9.51 40.67 -2.22
C SER A 344 10.76 40.86 -3.09
N GLY A 345 10.74 40.45 -4.36
CA GLY A 345 11.84 40.66 -5.30
C GLY A 345 11.84 42.09 -5.82
N ALA A 346 13.00 42.74 -5.86
CA ALA A 346 13.21 44.10 -6.38
C ALA A 346 12.89 44.18 -7.89
N LYS A 347 11.61 44.23 -8.20
CA LYS A 347 10.89 44.70 -9.40
C LYS A 347 9.48 44.14 -9.22
N THR A 348 8.57 45.00 -8.80
CA THR A 348 7.11 44.86 -8.89
C THR A 348 6.66 44.74 -10.35
N ALA A 349 7.20 43.77 -11.09
CA ALA A 349 6.83 43.54 -12.46
C ALA A 349 5.55 42.71 -12.46
N SER A 350 4.45 43.32 -12.91
CA SER A 350 3.22 42.62 -13.31
C SER A 350 3.41 41.73 -14.55
N VAL A 351 4.66 41.51 -14.98
CA VAL A 351 5.06 40.87 -16.23
C VAL A 351 6.11 39.81 -15.92
N GLN A 352 5.94 38.62 -16.47
CA GLN A 352 6.89 37.52 -16.33
C GLN A 352 8.24 37.87 -17.00
N PRO A 353 9.37 37.77 -16.28
CA PRO A 353 10.68 37.85 -16.88
C PRO A 353 10.91 36.66 -17.83
N TRP A 354 11.32 36.96 -19.07
CA TRP A 354 11.60 35.96 -20.11
C TRP A 354 13.09 35.66 -20.28
N GLU A 355 13.93 36.32 -19.49
CA GLU A 355 15.37 36.13 -19.45
C GLU A 355 15.73 34.66 -19.20
N LEU A 356 16.87 34.24 -19.75
CA LEU A 356 17.41 32.92 -19.50
C LEU A 356 17.82 32.84 -18.02
N VAL A 357 17.38 31.78 -17.35
CA VAL A 357 17.82 31.46 -16.00
C VAL A 357 19.03 30.54 -16.12
N ASP A 358 20.23 31.11 -15.94
CA ASP A 358 21.52 30.42 -15.92
C ASP A 358 22.09 30.24 -14.50
N ARG A 359 21.49 30.91 -13.51
CA ARG A 359 21.76 30.75 -12.08
C ARG A 359 20.49 30.85 -11.24
N PHE A 360 20.50 30.19 -10.09
CA PHE A 360 19.48 30.37 -9.05
C PHE A 360 19.98 31.40 -8.02
N GLU A 361 19.11 32.31 -7.60
CA GLU A 361 19.39 33.36 -6.64
C GLU A 361 18.58 33.14 -5.36
N ASP A 362 19.18 33.44 -4.21
CA ASP A 362 18.57 33.25 -2.90
C ASP A 362 17.24 34.03 -2.78
N GLY A 363 16.23 33.38 -2.19
CA GLY A 363 14.90 33.96 -1.98
C GLY A 363 14.03 34.11 -3.24
N GLN A 364 14.56 33.77 -4.43
CA GLN A 364 13.81 33.78 -5.69
C GLN A 364 13.06 32.47 -5.92
N VAL A 365 11.97 32.56 -6.69
CA VAL A 365 11.14 31.41 -7.06
C VAL A 365 11.13 31.23 -8.57
N TYR A 366 11.24 29.99 -9.03
CA TYR A 366 11.33 29.64 -10.44
C TYR A 366 10.18 28.75 -10.84
N SER A 367 9.79 28.79 -12.11
CA SER A 367 8.74 27.94 -12.67
C SER A 367 9.22 27.11 -13.86
N GLY A 368 8.68 25.89 -13.97
CA GLY A 368 9.03 24.96 -15.04
C GLY A 368 10.47 24.45 -14.93
N GLY A 369 11.24 24.63 -16.00
CA GLY A 369 12.58 24.03 -16.11
C GLY A 369 12.58 22.55 -16.43
N ASN A 370 13.75 21.94 -16.26
CA ASN A 370 13.97 20.52 -16.48
C ASN A 370 15.19 20.03 -15.67
N LEU A 371 15.29 18.71 -15.52
CA LEU A 371 16.37 18.07 -14.75
C LEU A 371 17.76 18.36 -15.33
N ALA A 372 17.94 18.36 -16.65
CA ALA A 372 19.25 18.58 -17.25
C ALA A 372 19.78 19.99 -16.92
N SER A 373 18.97 21.02 -17.16
CA SER A 373 19.31 22.40 -16.80
C SER A 373 19.48 22.56 -15.29
N PHE A 374 18.62 21.95 -14.47
CA PHE A 374 18.76 21.99 -13.01
C PHE A 374 20.13 21.48 -12.57
N THR A 375 20.52 20.28 -13.02
CA THR A 375 21.81 19.68 -12.67
C THR A 375 22.99 20.48 -13.22
N SER A 376 22.85 21.11 -14.39
CA SER A 376 23.90 21.96 -14.96
C SER A 376 24.13 23.24 -14.14
N ILE A 377 23.07 23.81 -13.58
CA ILE A 377 23.13 25.06 -12.81
C ILE A 377 23.60 24.78 -11.37
N THR A 378 23.06 23.74 -10.74
CA THR A 378 23.29 23.47 -9.31
C THR A 378 24.47 22.53 -9.04
N GLY A 379 24.83 21.69 -10.01
CA GLY A 379 25.75 20.57 -9.83
C GLY A 379 25.14 19.38 -9.07
N TYR A 380 23.83 19.39 -8.74
CA TYR A 380 23.17 18.33 -7.97
C TYR A 380 22.87 17.10 -8.83
N ALA A 381 23.90 16.43 -9.33
CA ALA A 381 23.76 15.38 -10.35
C ALA A 381 23.99 13.95 -9.83
N ASP A 382 24.57 13.79 -8.65
CA ASP A 382 25.13 12.52 -8.17
C ASP A 382 24.28 11.86 -7.07
N ARG A 383 24.79 10.73 -6.55
CA ARG A 383 24.19 9.97 -5.44
C ARG A 383 24.40 10.63 -4.08
N SER A 384 24.43 11.97 -4.04
CA SER A 384 24.39 12.79 -2.83
C SER A 384 23.05 13.53 -2.66
N VAL A 385 22.15 13.42 -3.64
CA VAL A 385 20.79 13.98 -3.57
C VAL A 385 19.82 12.95 -3.00
N LEU A 386 19.00 13.35 -2.03
CA LEU A 386 17.82 12.61 -1.55
C LEU A 386 16.56 13.38 -1.93
N TYR A 387 15.79 12.88 -2.90
CA TYR A 387 14.49 13.44 -3.27
C TYR A 387 13.36 12.72 -2.54
N ILE A 388 12.49 13.47 -1.86
CA ILE A 388 11.39 12.95 -1.06
C ILE A 388 10.07 13.44 -1.64
N GLY A 389 9.15 12.50 -1.87
CA GLY A 389 7.82 12.74 -2.42
C GLY A 389 6.83 11.66 -1.99
N ASP A 390 5.54 11.89 -2.18
CA ASP A 390 4.50 10.90 -1.88
C ASP A 390 4.20 10.03 -3.11
N HIS A 391 4.33 10.58 -4.32
CA HIS A 391 3.91 9.90 -5.53
C HIS A 391 5.05 9.10 -6.15
N VAL A 392 5.10 7.80 -5.85
CA VAL A 392 6.14 6.86 -6.31
C VAL A 392 6.53 6.99 -7.79
N TYR A 393 5.57 7.13 -8.72
CA TYR A 393 5.89 7.30 -10.14
C TYR A 393 6.27 8.71 -10.58
N SER A 394 5.47 9.72 -10.23
CA SER A 394 5.72 11.08 -10.68
C SER A 394 6.94 11.69 -10.02
N ASP A 395 7.35 11.19 -8.85
CA ASP A 395 8.38 11.81 -8.03
C ASP A 395 9.64 10.96 -7.93
N LEU A 396 9.52 9.64 -7.77
CA LEU A 396 10.66 8.83 -7.31
C LEU A 396 11.30 7.98 -8.43
N ARG A 397 10.50 7.47 -9.36
CA ARG A 397 10.96 6.57 -10.42
C ARG A 397 12.07 7.18 -11.28
N ASP A 398 11.82 8.35 -11.87
CA ASP A 398 12.76 8.96 -12.81
C ASP A 398 14.04 9.49 -12.13
N PRO A 399 14.00 10.16 -10.96
CA PRO A 399 15.21 10.49 -10.21
C PRO A 399 16.08 9.29 -9.86
N SER A 400 15.46 8.18 -9.43
CA SER A 400 16.16 6.95 -9.10
C SER A 400 16.81 6.32 -10.33
N ILE A 401 16.06 6.15 -11.43
CA ILE A 401 16.55 5.45 -12.63
C ILE A 401 17.54 6.30 -13.43
N GLN A 402 17.26 7.60 -13.61
CA GLN A 402 18.01 8.43 -14.55
C GLN A 402 19.29 9.04 -13.95
N LYS A 403 19.29 9.35 -12.65
CA LYS A 403 20.40 10.02 -11.97
C LYS A 403 20.99 9.24 -10.81
N GLY A 404 20.37 8.13 -10.41
CA GLY A 404 20.81 7.38 -9.23
C GLY A 404 20.69 8.18 -7.93
N TRP A 405 19.81 9.19 -7.90
CA TRP A 405 19.49 9.91 -6.66
C TRP A 405 18.94 8.94 -5.62
N PHE A 406 19.24 9.20 -4.35
CA PHE A 406 18.48 8.59 -3.28
C PHE A 406 17.05 9.13 -3.31
N THR A 407 16.10 8.28 -2.92
CA THR A 407 14.68 8.59 -2.96
C THR A 407 14.00 8.20 -1.66
N GLY A 408 13.12 9.07 -1.16
CA GLY A 408 12.30 8.87 0.03
C GLY A 408 10.81 8.89 -0.34
N ALA A 409 10.04 7.90 0.11
CA ALA A 409 8.58 7.91 -0.07
C ALA A 409 7.86 8.32 1.22
N ILE A 410 6.96 9.29 1.14
CA ILE A 410 5.97 9.56 2.18
C ILE A 410 4.75 8.68 1.94
N VAL A 411 4.45 7.81 2.92
CA VAL A 411 3.32 6.87 2.86
C VAL A 411 2.53 6.97 4.16
N SER A 412 1.61 7.93 4.22
CA SER A 412 0.80 8.27 5.41
C SER A 412 0.03 7.08 6.00
N GLU A 413 -0.37 6.13 5.15
CA GLU A 413 -1.13 4.93 5.49
C GLU A 413 -0.33 3.99 6.41
N LEU A 414 0.99 4.15 6.49
CA LEU A 414 1.84 3.44 7.46
C LEU A 414 1.35 3.62 8.91
N LYS A 415 0.79 4.78 9.27
CA LYS A 415 0.26 5.04 10.62
C LYS A 415 -0.80 4.00 10.99
N HIS A 416 -1.80 3.83 10.13
CA HIS A 416 -2.84 2.82 10.32
C HIS A 416 -2.29 1.40 10.18
N GLU A 417 -1.45 1.15 9.16
CA GLU A 417 -0.90 -0.18 8.88
C GLU A 417 -0.10 -0.78 10.04
N LEU A 418 0.73 0.05 10.69
CA LEU A 418 1.51 -0.35 11.86
C LEU A 418 0.61 -0.59 13.08
N SER A 419 -0.43 0.23 13.26
CA SER A 419 -1.38 0.07 14.37
C SER A 419 -2.11 -1.27 14.30
N VAL A 420 -2.63 -1.63 13.12
CA VAL A 420 -3.31 -2.92 12.88
C VAL A 420 -2.32 -4.07 12.97
N GLY A 421 -1.14 -3.93 12.33
CA GLY A 421 -0.10 -4.96 12.28
C GLY A 421 0.47 -5.36 13.64
N GLN A 422 0.26 -4.54 14.66
CA GLN A 422 0.69 -4.79 16.05
C GLN A 422 -0.48 -5.11 16.99
N SER A 423 -1.73 -5.05 16.50
CA SER A 423 -2.89 -5.38 17.30
C SER A 423 -2.84 -6.84 17.78
N PRO A 424 -3.30 -7.15 19.01
CA PRO A 424 -3.33 -8.52 19.50
C PRO A 424 -4.10 -9.46 18.58
N GLU A 425 -5.19 -9.00 17.98
CA GLU A 425 -6.02 -9.78 17.06
C GLU A 425 -5.30 -10.11 15.76
N TYR A 426 -4.62 -9.15 15.13
CA TYR A 426 -3.82 -9.41 13.94
C TYR A 426 -2.71 -10.41 14.22
N LEU A 427 -1.92 -10.19 15.28
CA LEU A 427 -0.82 -11.10 15.66
C LEU A 427 -1.32 -12.52 15.92
N ARG A 428 -2.49 -12.64 16.53
CA ARG A 428 -3.17 -13.90 16.79
C ARG A 428 -3.51 -14.65 15.50
N TYR A 429 -4.13 -13.99 14.53
CA TYR A 429 -4.48 -14.62 13.26
C TYR A 429 -3.27 -14.88 12.36
N VAL A 430 -2.24 -14.03 12.37
CA VAL A 430 -0.99 -14.25 11.63
C VAL A 430 -0.26 -15.49 12.14
N ARG A 431 -0.18 -15.67 13.47
CA ARG A 431 0.38 -16.91 14.04
C ARG A 431 -0.43 -18.13 13.63
N TYR A 432 -1.75 -18.03 13.73
CA TYR A 432 -2.63 -19.14 13.39
C TYR A 432 -2.50 -19.56 11.93
N ILE A 433 -2.52 -18.61 10.97
CA ILE A 433 -2.36 -18.95 9.55
C ILE A 433 -0.99 -19.56 9.26
N GLN A 434 0.08 -19.06 9.88
CA GLN A 434 1.42 -19.63 9.73
C GLN A 434 1.51 -21.07 10.26
N LEU A 435 0.90 -21.35 11.42
CA LEU A 435 0.84 -22.71 11.97
C LEU A 435 -0.01 -23.65 11.11
N ILE A 436 -1.15 -23.20 10.60
CA ILE A 436 -1.96 -23.98 9.68
C ILE A 436 -1.17 -24.30 8.40
N GLU A 437 -0.50 -23.32 7.80
CA GLU A 437 0.29 -23.53 6.58
C GLU A 437 1.44 -24.50 6.80
N LYS A 438 2.15 -24.41 7.94
CA LYS A 438 3.20 -25.36 8.33
C LYS A 438 2.63 -26.77 8.54
N THR A 439 1.48 -26.88 9.21
CA THR A 439 0.79 -28.15 9.46
C THR A 439 0.35 -28.80 8.14
N LEU A 440 -0.30 -28.04 7.26
CA LEU A 440 -0.69 -28.48 5.91
C LEU A 440 0.52 -28.97 5.11
N LYS A 441 1.62 -28.19 5.10
CA LYS A 441 2.85 -28.55 4.38
C LYS A 441 3.46 -29.84 4.90
N LEU A 442 3.64 -29.97 6.21
CA LEU A 442 4.21 -31.17 6.83
C LEU A 442 3.32 -32.39 6.57
N SER A 443 2.00 -32.25 6.72
CA SER A 443 1.06 -33.34 6.50
C SER A 443 0.94 -33.74 5.03
N GLN A 444 1.08 -32.80 4.10
CA GLN A 444 1.21 -33.13 2.68
C GLN A 444 2.55 -33.84 2.37
N GLN A 445 3.65 -33.47 3.03
CA GLN A 445 4.92 -34.17 2.86
C GLN A 445 4.85 -35.62 3.38
N GLN A 446 4.10 -35.86 4.46
CA GLN A 446 3.86 -37.21 4.98
C GLN A 446 3.21 -38.15 3.95
N THR A 447 2.46 -37.63 2.97
CA THR A 447 1.84 -38.48 1.95
C THR A 447 2.84 -39.13 1.00
N ARG A 448 4.11 -38.70 1.04
CA ARG A 448 5.21 -39.27 0.25
C ARG A 448 5.90 -40.44 0.96
N SER A 449 5.59 -40.71 2.22
CA SER A 449 6.25 -41.81 2.94
C SER A 449 5.73 -43.18 2.47
N PRO A 450 6.59 -44.22 2.44
CA PRO A 450 6.17 -45.57 2.11
C PRO A 450 5.00 -46.07 2.97
N SER A 451 5.04 -45.77 4.27
CA SER A 451 3.97 -46.09 5.23
C SER A 451 2.63 -45.45 4.87
N PHE A 452 2.61 -44.22 4.37
CA PHE A 452 1.38 -43.56 3.93
C PHE A 452 0.86 -44.16 2.62
N MET A 453 1.76 -44.52 1.69
CA MET A 453 1.38 -45.12 0.42
C MET A 453 0.72 -46.50 0.58
N GLN A 454 0.99 -47.21 1.67
CA GLN A 454 0.39 -48.50 1.99
C GLN A 454 -0.98 -48.41 2.68
N LEU A 455 -1.45 -47.22 3.06
CA LEU A 455 -2.75 -47.05 3.70
C LEU A 455 -3.91 -47.44 2.78
N ALA A 456 -5.01 -47.88 3.40
CA ALA A 456 -6.26 -48.17 2.69
C ALA A 456 -6.81 -46.92 1.97
N ALA A 457 -7.50 -47.12 0.85
CA ALA A 457 -8.04 -46.03 0.03
C ALA A 457 -8.96 -45.09 0.83
N ASN A 458 -9.80 -45.64 1.72
CA ASN A 458 -10.70 -44.86 2.56
C ASN A 458 -9.96 -43.96 3.57
N ASP A 459 -8.82 -44.41 4.10
CA ASP A 459 -8.02 -43.63 5.05
C ASP A 459 -7.28 -42.49 4.32
N LYS A 460 -6.78 -42.76 3.11
CA LYS A 460 -6.20 -41.73 2.23
C LYS A 460 -7.24 -40.66 1.87
N GLU A 461 -8.46 -41.08 1.55
CA GLU A 461 -9.56 -40.15 1.25
C GLU A 461 -9.95 -39.32 2.48
N THR A 462 -10.02 -39.95 3.66
CA THR A 462 -10.27 -39.23 4.92
C THR A 462 -9.19 -38.20 5.21
N PHE A 463 -7.92 -38.57 5.03
CA PHE A 463 -6.79 -37.66 5.19
C PHE A 463 -6.87 -36.49 4.19
N ARG A 464 -7.25 -36.76 2.94
CA ARG A 464 -7.46 -35.74 1.90
C ARG A 464 -8.56 -34.76 2.29
N LEU A 465 -9.68 -35.24 2.82
CA LEU A 465 -10.77 -34.38 3.31
C LEU A 465 -10.34 -33.50 4.49
N MET A 466 -9.51 -34.02 5.40
CA MET A 466 -8.95 -33.23 6.50
C MET A 466 -7.99 -32.14 6.02
N LEU A 467 -7.15 -32.43 5.02
CA LEU A 467 -6.32 -31.41 4.36
C LEU A 467 -7.20 -30.34 3.71
N GLU A 468 -8.29 -30.72 3.05
CA GLU A 468 -9.21 -29.77 2.43
C GLU A 468 -9.91 -28.88 3.46
N ALA A 469 -10.34 -29.45 4.58
CA ALA A 469 -10.88 -28.68 5.70
C ALA A 469 -9.83 -27.70 6.27
N GLY A 470 -8.56 -28.11 6.39
CA GLY A 470 -7.46 -27.20 6.77
C GLY A 470 -7.22 -26.08 5.75
N ARG A 471 -7.33 -26.35 4.45
CA ARG A 471 -7.26 -25.33 3.38
C ARG A 471 -8.44 -24.35 3.45
N MET A 472 -9.62 -24.81 3.83
CA MET A 472 -10.78 -23.95 4.08
C MET A 472 -10.56 -23.06 5.30
N GLU A 473 -10.05 -23.60 6.41
CA GLU A 473 -9.71 -22.80 7.60
C GLU A 473 -8.66 -21.73 7.26
N ARG A 474 -7.62 -22.11 6.50
CA ARG A 474 -6.64 -21.16 5.97
C ARG A 474 -7.29 -20.04 5.15
N ARG A 475 -8.22 -20.37 4.23
CA ARG A 475 -8.96 -19.36 3.43
C ARG A 475 -9.75 -18.40 4.32
N ARG A 476 -10.48 -18.90 5.31
CA ARG A 476 -11.24 -18.07 6.27
C ARG A 476 -10.33 -17.14 7.07
N THR A 477 -9.18 -17.63 7.55
CA THR A 477 -8.22 -16.81 8.29
C THR A 477 -7.63 -15.70 7.43
N ARG A 478 -7.46 -15.91 6.10
CA ARG A 478 -7.03 -14.85 5.18
C ARG A 478 -8.03 -13.71 5.11
N TRP A 479 -9.33 -14.01 4.99
CA TRP A 479 -10.37 -12.99 5.00
C TRP A 479 -10.40 -12.21 6.31
N LYS A 480 -10.33 -12.92 7.44
CA LYS A 480 -10.23 -12.27 8.75
C LYS A 480 -9.05 -11.32 8.85
N LEU A 481 -7.88 -11.70 8.34
CA LEU A 481 -6.69 -10.84 8.34
C LEU A 481 -6.85 -9.61 7.44
N ARG A 482 -7.52 -9.76 6.29
CA ARG A 482 -7.85 -8.64 5.39
C ARG A 482 -8.77 -7.64 6.10
N ASP A 483 -9.84 -8.14 6.73
CA ASP A 483 -10.90 -7.34 7.33
C ASP A 483 -10.45 -6.52 8.55
N LEU A 484 -9.29 -6.83 9.13
CA LEU A 484 -8.67 -6.01 10.19
C LEU A 484 -8.08 -4.69 9.68
N TYR A 485 -7.81 -4.61 8.37
CA TYR A 485 -7.40 -3.37 7.69
C TYR A 485 -8.64 -2.74 7.06
N ASN A 486 -8.64 -2.57 5.74
CA ASN A 486 -9.82 -2.21 4.97
C ASN A 486 -10.64 -3.49 4.62
N PRO A 487 -11.95 -3.54 4.90
CA PRO A 487 -12.77 -4.74 4.68
C PRO A 487 -12.96 -5.10 3.20
N HIS A 488 -12.76 -4.14 2.29
CA HIS A 488 -12.93 -4.32 0.85
C HIS A 488 -11.63 -4.75 0.16
N PHE A 489 -10.51 -4.10 0.48
CA PHE A 489 -9.23 -4.24 -0.25
C PHE A 489 -8.04 -4.65 0.64
N GLY A 490 -8.23 -4.72 1.97
CA GLY A 490 -7.20 -5.12 2.94
C GLY A 490 -6.12 -4.08 3.21
N SER A 491 -4.98 -4.52 3.72
CA SER A 491 -3.76 -3.71 3.86
C SER A 491 -3.38 -3.12 2.50
N VAL A 492 -2.90 -1.87 2.41
CA VAL A 492 -2.28 -1.25 1.23
C VAL A 492 -1.06 -2.04 0.76
N PHE A 493 -0.24 -2.57 1.67
CA PHE A 493 1.05 -3.20 1.35
C PHE A 493 0.98 -4.68 0.94
N ARG A 494 -0.14 -5.37 1.20
CA ARG A 494 -0.19 -6.85 1.04
C ARG A 494 -1.44 -7.34 0.30
N THR A 495 -1.31 -8.48 -0.38
CA THR A 495 -2.41 -9.29 -0.93
C THR A 495 -2.29 -10.70 -0.34
N SER A 496 -2.93 -10.91 0.81
CA SER A 496 -2.78 -12.11 1.63
C SER A 496 -1.32 -12.40 2.03
N LYS A 497 -0.55 -13.12 1.20
CA LYS A 497 0.86 -13.47 1.46
C LYS A 497 1.83 -12.57 0.69
N ASN A 498 1.48 -12.18 -0.53
CA ASN A 498 2.37 -11.47 -1.44
C ASN A 498 2.36 -9.97 -1.16
N ALA A 499 3.43 -9.28 -1.52
CA ALA A 499 3.41 -7.82 -1.55
C ALA A 499 2.37 -7.36 -2.58
N SER A 500 1.68 -6.25 -2.29
CA SER A 500 0.84 -5.59 -3.29
C SER A 500 1.72 -4.99 -4.39
N LEU A 501 1.13 -4.79 -5.56
CA LEU A 501 1.78 -4.10 -6.66
C LEU A 501 2.25 -2.69 -6.23
N PHE A 502 1.50 -1.99 -5.38
CA PHE A 502 1.93 -0.72 -4.77
C PHE A 502 3.18 -0.89 -3.90
N SER A 503 3.19 -1.86 -2.97
CA SER A 503 4.35 -2.12 -2.11
C SER A 503 5.60 -2.47 -2.92
N THR A 504 5.45 -3.25 -3.99
CA THR A 504 6.56 -3.57 -4.90
C THR A 504 7.15 -2.31 -5.55
N LYS A 505 6.32 -1.35 -5.95
CA LYS A 505 6.80 -0.08 -6.51
C LYS A 505 7.51 0.78 -5.48
N VAL A 506 6.96 0.89 -4.27
CA VAL A 506 7.63 1.57 -3.15
C VAL A 506 9.00 0.95 -2.92
N GLN A 507 9.10 -0.39 -2.85
CA GLN A 507 10.37 -1.08 -2.67
C GLN A 507 11.35 -0.90 -3.83
N ALA A 508 10.84 -0.75 -5.06
CA ALA A 508 11.67 -0.61 -6.26
C ALA A 508 12.21 0.81 -6.46
N TYR A 509 11.43 1.83 -6.10
CA TYR A 509 11.71 3.22 -6.43
C TYR A 509 11.95 4.13 -5.22
N SER A 510 11.96 3.59 -4.01
CA SER A 510 12.33 4.35 -2.80
C SER A 510 13.44 3.63 -2.04
N ASN A 511 14.48 4.37 -1.68
CA ASN A 511 15.54 3.88 -0.80
C ASN A 511 15.09 3.88 0.65
N LEU A 512 14.36 4.93 1.03
CA LEU A 512 13.74 5.12 2.33
C LEU A 512 12.23 5.33 2.16
N TYR A 513 11.43 4.95 3.15
CA TYR A 513 10.03 5.35 3.22
C TYR A 513 9.60 5.55 4.66
N THR A 514 8.67 6.46 4.88
CA THR A 514 8.20 6.82 6.22
C THR A 514 6.79 7.38 6.17
N ALA A 515 6.13 7.44 7.34
CA ALA A 515 4.76 7.92 7.42
C ALA A 515 4.64 9.44 7.36
N ASP A 516 5.72 10.15 7.71
CA ASP A 516 5.74 11.60 7.88
C ASP A 516 7.15 12.13 7.67
N LEU A 517 7.29 13.28 7.01
CA LEU A 517 8.60 13.89 6.76
C LEU A 517 9.28 14.34 8.06
N ALA A 518 8.49 14.74 9.07
CA ALA A 518 9.00 15.17 10.37
C ALA A 518 9.83 14.09 11.08
N ASN A 519 9.65 12.81 10.72
CA ASN A 519 10.43 11.70 11.26
C ASN A 519 11.94 11.83 10.97
N LEU A 520 12.35 12.58 9.93
CA LEU A 520 13.77 12.88 9.70
C LEU A 520 14.42 13.59 10.88
N GLY A 521 13.67 14.43 11.60
CA GLY A 521 14.18 15.17 12.75
C GLY A 521 14.62 14.29 13.93
N ALA A 522 14.21 13.01 13.95
CA ALA A 522 14.60 12.06 14.99
C ALA A 522 15.97 11.40 14.74
N TYR A 523 16.59 11.60 13.58
CA TYR A 523 17.83 10.94 13.19
C TYR A 523 18.98 11.95 13.05
N PRO A 524 20.18 11.64 13.58
CA PRO A 524 21.35 12.49 13.37
C PRO A 524 21.79 12.46 11.90
N SER A 525 22.46 13.50 11.42
CA SER A 525 22.80 13.62 10.00
C SER A 525 23.92 12.72 9.50
N ASP A 526 24.53 11.92 10.37
CA ASP A 526 25.45 10.83 10.03
C ASP A 526 24.83 9.43 10.17
N TYR A 527 23.54 9.34 10.53
CA TYR A 527 22.84 8.07 10.70
C TYR A 527 22.92 7.20 9.44
N ILE A 528 23.04 5.89 9.65
CA ILE A 528 23.08 4.89 8.58
C ILE A 528 21.85 4.00 8.70
N PHE A 529 21.00 4.06 7.66
CA PHE A 529 19.87 3.19 7.52
C PHE A 529 20.31 1.85 6.92
N TYR A 530 20.11 0.75 7.64
CA TYR A 530 20.40 -0.59 7.17
C TYR A 530 19.12 -1.32 6.75
N PRO A 531 19.05 -1.87 5.53
CA PRO A 531 17.89 -2.62 5.08
C PRO A 531 17.87 -4.01 5.73
N LYS A 532 16.66 -4.54 5.97
CA LYS A 532 16.51 -5.94 6.41
C LYS A 532 16.97 -6.90 5.31
N ARG A 533 17.72 -7.94 5.69
CA ARG A 533 18.15 -9.01 4.77
C ARG A 533 16.91 -9.70 4.19
N LYS A 534 16.70 -9.59 2.86
CA LYS A 534 15.64 -10.33 2.15
C LYS A 534 16.09 -11.78 1.99
N THR A 535 15.32 -12.72 2.53
CA THR A 535 15.65 -14.15 2.41
C THR A 535 15.04 -14.77 1.16
N GLN A 536 15.82 -15.63 0.48
CA GLN A 536 15.32 -16.44 -0.64
C GLN A 536 14.63 -17.70 -0.13
N ALA A 537 13.76 -18.30 -0.96
CA ALA A 537 12.93 -19.44 -0.53
C ALA A 537 13.72 -20.70 -0.09
N HIS A 538 14.97 -20.83 -0.53
CA HIS A 538 15.86 -21.95 -0.18
C HIS A 538 16.77 -21.64 1.02
N GLU A 539 16.81 -20.39 1.49
CA GLU A 539 17.68 -20.00 2.60
C GLU A 539 17.11 -20.46 3.94
N CYS A 540 17.98 -20.97 4.79
CA CYS A 540 17.64 -21.30 6.16
C CYS A 540 17.33 -20.04 6.96
N GLN A 541 16.28 -20.10 7.79
CA GLN A 541 16.11 -19.11 8.85
C GLN A 541 17.17 -19.34 9.91
N ILE A 542 17.79 -18.27 10.41
CA ILE A 542 18.79 -18.30 11.49
C ILE A 542 18.15 -17.59 12.69
N PRO A 543 17.33 -18.28 13.52
CA PRO A 543 16.56 -17.64 14.58
C PRO A 543 17.44 -17.13 15.72
N GLU A 544 18.66 -17.66 15.81
CA GLU A 544 19.64 -17.42 16.87
C GLU A 544 20.25 -16.01 16.82
N VAL A 545 20.18 -15.30 15.69
CA VAL A 545 20.80 -13.97 15.55
C VAL A 545 20.21 -12.97 16.54
N ASP A 546 18.89 -13.00 16.73
CA ASP A 546 18.21 -12.14 17.71
C ASP A 546 18.65 -12.50 19.14
N ASP A 547 18.82 -13.79 19.45
CA ASP A 547 19.30 -14.26 20.75
C ASP A 547 20.77 -13.90 21.01
N LEU A 548 21.60 -13.85 19.96
CA LEU A 548 23.00 -13.39 20.02
C LEU A 548 23.06 -11.87 20.21
N LEU A 549 22.21 -11.11 19.53
CA LEU A 549 22.11 -9.66 19.71
C LEU A 549 21.73 -9.31 21.15
N ASP A 550 20.75 -10.01 21.73
CA ASP A 550 20.37 -9.81 23.13
C ASP A 550 21.51 -10.09 24.11
N GLN A 551 22.44 -11.00 23.78
CA GLN A 551 23.65 -11.23 24.57
C GLN A 551 24.64 -10.07 24.42
N ILE A 552 24.82 -9.54 23.21
CA ILE A 552 25.67 -8.39 22.94
C ILE A 552 25.17 -7.15 23.68
N LEU A 553 23.86 -6.88 23.65
CA LEU A 553 23.24 -5.70 24.27
C LEU A 553 23.19 -5.75 25.81
N LYS A 554 23.53 -6.88 26.42
CA LYS A 554 23.66 -7.02 27.89
C LYS A 554 25.04 -6.63 28.42
N LEU A 555 26.05 -6.54 27.55
CA LEU A 555 27.37 -5.97 27.88
C LEU A 555 27.24 -4.45 28.00
#